data_AF-A0A1R0GBM5-F1
#
_entry.id   AF-A0A1R0GBM5-F1
#
_cell.length_a   1.000
_cell.length_b   1.000
_cell.length_c   1.000
_cell.angle_alpha   90.00
_cell.angle_beta   90.00
_cell.angle_gamma   90.00
#
_symmetry.space_group_name_H-M   'P 1'
#
loop_
_entity.id
_entity.type
_entity.pdbx_description
1 polymer ?
#
loop_
_entity_poly.entity_id
_entity_poly.type
_entity_poly.pdbx_seq_one_letter_code
_entity_poly.pdbx_strand_id
1 'polypeptide(L)'
;MHKVTPNPPPKDSAALLDAASRAAHHALPPPPHTNGYLPLFSINAAANTEALLANAYETLNGACGLVQDLAETMDGKQRCQLLAIGQLLELTALLVDRAMKQKCPVQAVKEPYSTYEADPVWELSSPGEAAMAAAQSILILAEPPPSRPR
;
A
#
# COMPACT_ATOMS: atom_id res chain seq x y z
N MET A 1 7.17 10.56 -54.18
CA MET A 1 8.10 10.13 -53.11
C MET A 1 8.75 8.82 -53.53
N HIS A 2 10.00 8.87 -53.99
CA HIS A 2 10.83 7.70 -54.25
C HIS A 2 11.23 7.12 -52.89
N LYS A 3 10.82 5.88 -52.60
CA LYS A 3 11.40 5.15 -51.48
C LYS A 3 12.87 4.93 -51.80
N VAL A 4 13.75 5.59 -51.04
CA VAL A 4 15.17 5.28 -51.04
C VAL A 4 15.27 3.84 -50.53
N THR A 5 15.48 2.91 -51.46
CA THR A 5 15.78 1.52 -51.13
C THR A 5 17.02 1.50 -50.24
N PRO A 6 16.97 0.89 -49.05
CA PRO A 6 18.15 0.76 -48.22
C PRO A 6 19.25 0.04 -49.01
N ASN A 7 20.46 0.57 -48.94
CA ASN A 7 21.64 0.00 -49.58
C ASN A 7 21.74 -1.50 -49.24
N PRO A 8 21.95 -2.41 -50.21
CA PRO A 8 22.03 -3.85 -49.94
C PRO A 8 23.19 -4.15 -48.98
N PRO A 9 23.08 -5.21 -48.16
CA PRO A 9 24.10 -5.54 -47.17
C PRO A 9 25.46 -5.76 -47.88
N PRO A 10 26.56 -5.22 -47.33
CA PRO A 10 27.89 -5.43 -47.89
C PRO A 10 28.21 -6.92 -47.94
N LYS A 11 28.67 -7.43 -49.08
CA LYS A 11 29.04 -8.84 -49.25
C LYS A 11 30.47 -9.14 -48.79
N ASP A 12 31.26 -8.09 -48.61
CA ASP A 12 32.66 -8.18 -48.26
C ASP A 12 32.79 -8.37 -46.75
N SER A 13 33.47 -9.43 -46.31
CA SER A 13 33.64 -9.80 -44.90
C SER A 13 34.24 -8.66 -44.05
N ALA A 14 35.11 -7.84 -44.65
CA ALA A 14 35.69 -6.67 -44.01
C ALA A 14 34.65 -5.55 -43.78
N ALA A 15 33.77 -5.33 -44.75
CA ALA A 15 32.68 -4.36 -44.62
C ALA A 15 31.60 -4.83 -43.64
N LEU A 16 31.38 -6.15 -43.52
CA LEU A 16 30.51 -6.73 -42.50
C LEU A 16 31.10 -6.58 -41.09
N LEU A 17 32.41 -6.80 -40.92
CA LEU A 17 33.07 -6.61 -39.63
C LEU A 17 33.05 -5.15 -39.19
N ASP A 18 33.24 -4.23 -40.13
CA ASP A 18 33.14 -2.79 -39.90
C ASP A 18 31.70 -2.34 -39.58
N ALA A 19 30.69 -2.87 -40.28
CA ALA A 19 29.29 -2.63 -39.98
C ALA A 19 28.88 -3.22 -38.61
N ALA A 20 29.36 -4.41 -38.27
CA ALA A 20 29.12 -5.06 -36.98
C ALA A 20 29.79 -4.30 -35.83
N SER A 21 31.00 -3.80 -36.03
CA SER A 21 31.70 -2.97 -35.04
C SER A 21 30.96 -1.66 -34.79
N ARG A 22 30.48 -1.00 -35.86
CA ARG A 22 29.63 0.21 -35.75
C ARG A 22 28.29 -0.08 -35.06
N ALA A 23 27.65 -1.21 -35.38
CA ALA A 23 26.41 -1.63 -34.72
C ALA A 23 26.63 -1.94 -33.23
N ALA A 24 27.76 -2.55 -32.87
CA ALA A 24 28.13 -2.81 -31.47
C ALA A 24 28.36 -1.50 -30.70
N HIS A 25 29.04 -0.51 -31.29
CA HIS A 25 29.18 0.82 -30.70
C HIS A 25 27.83 1.53 -30.51
N HIS A 26 26.86 1.26 -31.38
CA HIS A 26 25.53 1.85 -31.32
C HIS A 26 24.55 1.10 -30.39
N ALA A 27 24.87 -0.15 -30.03
CA ALA A 27 24.10 -1.01 -29.13
C ALA A 27 24.50 -0.87 -27.66
N LEU A 28 25.56 -0.11 -27.36
CA LEU A 28 25.91 0.20 -25.99
C LEU A 28 24.87 1.16 -25.41
N PRO A 29 24.21 0.83 -24.28
CA PRO A 29 23.31 1.76 -23.63
C PRO A 29 24.06 3.06 -23.33
N PRO A 30 23.42 4.24 -23.50
CA PRO A 30 24.06 5.49 -23.15
C PRO A 30 24.56 5.41 -21.71
N PRO A 31 25.77 5.93 -21.42
CA PRO A 31 26.24 5.98 -20.05
C PRO A 31 25.16 6.66 -19.20
N PRO A 32 24.87 6.12 -18.00
CA PRO A 32 23.82 6.68 -17.17
C PRO A 32 24.10 8.17 -17.05
N HIS A 33 23.11 8.99 -17.39
CA HIS A 33 23.18 10.44 -17.20
C HIS A 33 23.28 10.67 -15.69
N THR A 34 24.51 10.69 -15.17
CA THR A 34 24.78 11.22 -13.85
C THR A 34 24.59 12.72 -14.00
N ASN A 35 23.34 13.18 -13.92
CA ASN A 35 23.06 14.55 -13.54
C ASN A 35 23.98 14.81 -12.34
N GLY A 36 24.88 15.79 -12.42
CA GLY A 36 25.98 16.02 -11.47
C GLY A 36 25.56 16.33 -10.02
N TYR A 37 24.30 16.06 -9.67
CA TYR A 37 23.80 15.99 -8.33
C TYR A 37 24.31 14.70 -7.69
N LEU A 38 25.34 14.82 -6.86
CA LEU A 38 25.71 13.78 -5.90
C LEU A 38 24.66 13.81 -4.78
N PRO A 39 23.78 12.81 -4.65
CA PRO A 39 22.77 12.81 -3.61
C PRO A 39 23.46 12.67 -2.24
N LEU A 40 23.12 13.56 -1.29
CA LEU A 40 23.59 13.46 0.10
C LEU A 40 23.00 12.23 0.81
N PHE A 41 21.80 11.80 0.38
CA PHE A 41 21.09 10.65 0.94
C PHE A 41 20.72 9.68 -0.19
N SER A 42 20.98 8.39 0.02
CA SER A 42 20.58 7.32 -0.90
C SER A 42 19.97 6.17 -0.13
N ILE A 43 19.06 5.44 -0.77
CA ILE A 43 18.50 4.21 -0.22
C ILE A 43 19.47 3.08 -0.56
N ASN A 44 19.88 2.30 0.46
CA ASN A 44 20.74 1.15 0.25
C ASN A 44 20.00 0.09 -0.61
N ALA A 45 20.53 -0.24 -1.78
CA ALA A 45 19.94 -1.22 -2.69
C ALA A 45 19.86 -2.64 -2.11
N ALA A 46 20.66 -2.96 -1.09
CA ALA A 46 20.62 -4.23 -0.37
C ALA A 46 19.64 -4.24 0.82
N ALA A 47 18.95 -3.14 1.11
CA ALA A 47 17.98 -3.08 2.19
C ALA A 47 16.80 -4.02 1.93
N ASN A 48 16.39 -4.76 2.97
CA ASN A 48 15.22 -5.63 2.86
C ASN A 48 13.93 -4.79 2.74
N THR A 49 12.92 -5.32 2.04
CA THR A 49 11.66 -4.59 1.81
C THR A 49 10.92 -4.28 3.11
N GLU A 50 11.04 -5.15 4.12
CA GLU A 50 10.42 -4.95 5.43
C GLU A 50 10.98 -3.73 6.15
N ALA A 51 12.29 -3.56 6.24
CA ALA A 51 12.93 -2.39 6.85
C ALA A 51 12.62 -1.11 6.05
N LEU A 52 12.55 -1.19 4.72
CA LEU A 52 12.13 -0.05 3.90
C LEU A 52 10.68 0.37 4.20
N LEU A 53 9.76 -0.59 4.33
CA LEU A 53 8.36 -0.33 4.66
C LEU A 53 8.19 0.13 6.13
N ALA A 54 8.93 -0.44 7.07
CA ALA A 54 8.93 -0.03 8.48
C ALA A 54 9.44 1.42 8.62
N ASN A 55 10.59 1.73 8.00
CA ASN A 55 11.12 3.10 7.98
C ASN A 55 10.15 4.09 7.32
N ALA A 56 9.48 3.68 6.23
CA ALA A 56 8.44 4.50 5.59
C ALA A 56 7.25 4.74 6.54
N TYR A 57 6.78 3.70 7.24
CA TYR A 57 5.69 3.80 8.22
C TYR A 57 6.04 4.75 9.38
N GLU A 58 7.24 4.62 9.95
CA GLU A 58 7.72 5.50 11.01
C GLU A 58 7.87 6.95 10.54
N THR A 59 8.41 7.16 9.34
CA THR A 59 8.52 8.50 8.73
C THR A 59 7.15 9.14 8.53
N LEU A 60 6.17 8.37 8.04
CA LEU A 60 4.80 8.85 7.86
C LEU A 60 4.14 9.20 9.18
N ASN A 61 4.28 8.38 10.21
CA ASN A 61 3.74 8.68 11.54
C ASN A 61 4.36 9.96 12.13
N GLY A 62 5.67 10.15 11.98
CA GLY A 62 6.33 11.39 12.38
C GLY A 62 5.79 12.61 11.62
N ALA A 63 5.58 12.48 10.31
CA ALA A 63 4.98 13.54 9.50
C ALA A 63 3.53 13.84 9.90
N CYS A 64 2.72 12.83 10.22
CA CYS A 64 1.36 13.02 10.75
C CYS A 64 1.38 13.85 12.03
N GLY A 65 2.26 13.51 12.99
CA GLY A 65 2.43 14.27 14.23
C GLY A 65 2.77 15.73 13.97
N LEU A 66 3.77 16.00 13.12
CA LEU A 66 4.16 17.37 12.77
C LEU A 66 3.04 18.16 12.09
N VAL A 67 2.25 17.51 11.23
CA VAL A 67 1.11 18.15 10.57
C VAL A 67 0.00 18.47 11.58
N GLN A 68 -0.25 17.59 12.54
CA GLN A 68 -1.22 17.84 13.62
C GLN A 68 -0.75 18.98 14.53
N ASP A 69 0.51 18.97 14.99
CA ASP A 69 1.10 20.05 15.77
C ASP A 69 1.00 21.40 15.03
N LEU A 70 1.31 21.41 13.72
CA LEU A 70 1.20 22.61 12.92
C LEU A 70 -0.26 23.04 12.75
N ALA A 71 -1.19 22.10 12.58
CA ALA A 71 -2.61 22.41 12.46
C ALA A 71 -3.17 23.06 13.74
N GLU A 72 -2.65 22.71 14.91
CA GLU A 72 -3.01 23.35 16.19
C GLU A 72 -2.60 24.82 16.27
N THR A 73 -1.50 25.19 15.62
CA THR A 73 -1.02 26.59 15.59
C THR A 73 -1.69 27.48 14.55
N MET A 74 -2.52 26.89 13.67
CA MET A 74 -3.12 27.57 12.52
C MET A 74 -4.64 27.65 12.67
N ASP A 75 -5.25 28.66 12.04
CA ASP A 75 -6.69 28.87 12.04
C ASP A 75 -7.29 28.90 10.62
N GLY A 76 -8.61 28.75 10.55
CA GLY A 76 -9.39 28.91 9.32
C GLY A 76 -8.96 27.96 8.21
N LYS A 77 -8.75 28.50 7.01
CA LYS A 77 -8.46 27.70 5.80
C LYS A 77 -7.18 26.88 5.92
N GLN A 78 -6.13 27.42 6.54
CA GLN A 78 -4.83 26.74 6.64
C GLN A 78 -4.91 25.52 7.55
N ARG A 79 -5.62 25.63 8.67
CA ARG A 79 -5.93 24.48 9.54
C ARG A 79 -6.67 23.39 8.78
N CYS A 80 -7.71 23.74 8.02
CA CYS A 80 -8.45 22.76 7.21
C CYS A 80 -7.56 22.07 6.17
N GLN A 81 -6.63 22.81 5.54
CA GLN A 81 -5.68 22.24 4.59
C GLN A 81 -4.69 21.28 5.27
N LEU A 82 -4.16 21.63 6.44
CA LEU A 82 -3.26 20.78 7.20
C LEU A 82 -3.95 19.51 7.69
N LEU A 83 -5.19 19.61 8.20
CA LEU A 83 -5.98 18.44 8.58
C LEU A 83 -6.26 17.53 7.37
N ALA A 84 -6.53 18.10 6.19
CA ALA A 84 -6.69 17.31 4.96
C ALA A 84 -5.38 16.60 4.55
N ILE A 85 -4.23 17.26 4.68
CA ILE A 85 -2.91 16.63 4.47
C ILE A 85 -2.69 15.51 5.48
N GLY A 86 -2.98 15.75 6.76
CA GLY A 86 -2.90 14.75 7.83
C GLY A 86 -3.73 13.51 7.50
N GLN A 87 -4.97 13.69 7.04
CA GLN A 87 -5.83 12.59 6.61
C GLN A 87 -5.20 11.77 5.46
N LEU A 88 -4.57 12.42 4.48
CA LEU A 88 -3.89 11.72 3.38
C LEU A 88 -2.67 10.93 3.86
N LEU A 89 -1.92 11.46 4.83
CA LEU A 89 -0.79 10.78 5.44
C LEU A 89 -1.24 9.55 6.24
N GLU A 90 -2.31 9.67 7.04
CA GLU A 90 -2.91 8.55 7.79
C GLU A 90 -3.39 7.44 6.85
N LEU A 91 -4.05 7.79 5.75
CA LEU A 91 -4.44 6.82 4.72
C LEU A 91 -3.22 6.12 4.11
N THR A 92 -2.13 6.86 3.88
CA THR A 92 -0.89 6.28 3.34
C THR A 92 -0.25 5.32 4.34
N ALA A 93 -0.25 5.63 5.64
CA ALA A 93 0.24 4.73 6.68
C ALA A 93 -0.54 3.40 6.72
N LEU A 94 -1.86 3.44 6.53
CA LEU A 94 -2.68 2.22 6.42
C LEU A 94 -2.34 1.37 5.19
N LEU A 95 -2.01 2.00 4.06
CA LEU A 95 -1.56 1.28 2.87
C LEU A 95 -0.21 0.59 3.11
N VAL A 96 0.72 1.26 3.79
CA VAL A 96 2.03 0.69 4.14
C VAL A 96 1.88 -0.47 5.14
N ASP A 97 1.05 -0.31 6.17
CA ASP A 97 0.73 -1.39 7.13
C ASP A 97 0.13 -2.61 6.41
N ARG A 98 -0.80 -2.39 5.47
CA ARG A 98 -1.36 -3.47 4.65
C ARG A 98 -0.30 -4.14 3.77
N ALA A 99 0.62 -3.36 3.18
CA ALA A 99 1.71 -3.89 2.37
C ALA A 99 2.69 -4.75 3.20
N MET A 100 3.00 -4.33 4.44
CA MET A 100 3.82 -5.13 5.35
C MET A 100 3.15 -6.47 5.68
N LYS A 101 1.86 -6.46 6.03
CA LYS A 101 1.08 -7.69 6.32
C LYS A 101 0.99 -8.64 5.13
N GLN A 102 1.03 -8.15 3.90
CA GLN A 102 1.07 -8.99 2.69
C GLN A 102 2.43 -9.67 2.50
N LYS A 103 3.52 -9.03 2.92
CA LYS A 103 4.89 -9.57 2.79
C LYS A 103 5.25 -10.51 3.93
N CYS A 104 4.79 -10.21 5.14
CA CYS A 104 4.93 -11.04 6.32
C CYS A 104 3.52 -11.48 6.76
N PRO A 105 2.91 -12.49 6.13
CA PRO A 105 1.67 -13.05 6.66
C PRO A 105 1.99 -13.52 8.08
N VAL A 106 1.26 -13.01 9.08
CA VAL A 106 1.27 -13.59 10.42
C VAL A 106 0.98 -15.07 10.21
N GLN A 107 2.00 -15.91 10.36
CA GLN A 107 1.80 -17.34 10.42
C GLN A 107 0.86 -17.52 11.60
N ALA A 108 -0.39 -17.90 11.31
CA ALA A 108 -1.29 -18.39 12.33
C ALA A 108 -0.51 -19.50 13.01
N VAL A 109 -0.04 -19.22 14.22
CA VAL A 109 0.45 -20.25 15.12
C VAL A 109 -0.73 -21.18 15.24
N LYS A 110 -0.69 -22.32 14.51
CA LYS A 110 -1.55 -23.45 14.82
C LYS A 110 -1.12 -23.84 16.22
N GLU A 111 -1.87 -23.39 17.22
CA GLU A 111 -1.72 -23.94 18.55
C GLU A 111 -1.79 -25.47 18.41
N PRO A 112 -0.82 -26.24 18.93
CA PRO A 112 -0.71 -27.67 18.67
C PRO A 112 -1.75 -28.53 19.43
N TYR A 113 -2.89 -27.95 19.83
CA TYR A 113 -3.91 -28.62 20.63
C TYR A 113 -5.32 -28.38 20.07
N SER A 114 -5.62 -28.92 18.90
CA SER A 114 -7.02 -29.17 18.52
C SER A 114 -7.13 -30.40 17.64
N THR A 115 -6.90 -31.54 18.27
CA THR A 115 -7.52 -32.82 17.90
C THR A 115 -8.32 -33.28 19.10
N TYR A 116 -9.46 -32.64 19.35
CA TYR A 116 -10.52 -33.25 20.13
C TYR A 116 -11.64 -33.58 19.16
N GLU A 117 -11.51 -34.79 18.62
CA GLU A 117 -12.58 -35.54 18.00
C GLU A 117 -13.79 -35.52 18.95
N ALA A 118 -14.93 -35.07 18.43
CA ALA A 118 -16.13 -34.86 19.22
C ALA A 118 -16.70 -36.22 19.66
N ASP A 119 -16.40 -36.62 20.90
CA ASP A 119 -17.16 -37.65 21.59
C ASP A 119 -18.42 -37.03 22.23
N PRO A 120 -19.65 -37.46 21.86
CA PRO A 120 -20.88 -36.84 22.31
C PRO A 120 -21.42 -37.59 23.54
N VAL A 121 -20.89 -37.31 24.72
CA VAL A 121 -21.52 -37.78 25.98
C VAL A 121 -21.26 -36.74 27.05
N TRP A 122 -22.15 -35.77 27.25
CA TRP A 122 -23.06 -35.66 28.39
C TRP A 122 -23.73 -34.28 28.35
N GLU A 123 -25.01 -34.29 27.95
CA GLU A 123 -25.98 -33.33 28.44
C GLU A 123 -25.91 -33.28 29.97
N LEU A 124 -25.93 -32.07 30.53
CA LEU A 124 -26.70 -31.63 31.72
C LEU A 124 -26.00 -30.43 32.37
N SER A 125 -26.35 -29.21 31.93
CA SER A 125 -26.99 -28.20 32.80
C SER A 125 -27.27 -26.92 32.00
N SER A 126 -28.53 -26.74 31.60
CA SER A 126 -29.16 -25.44 31.26
C SER A 126 -29.93 -24.96 32.52
N PRO A 127 -30.56 -23.76 32.63
CA PRO A 127 -30.69 -22.66 31.65
C PRO A 127 -30.49 -21.25 32.25
N GLY A 128 -29.98 -20.29 31.49
CA GLY A 128 -29.86 -18.92 32.03
C GLY A 128 -29.48 -17.78 31.11
N GLU A 129 -29.29 -17.97 29.80
CA GLU A 129 -29.03 -16.81 28.92
C GLU A 129 -29.49 -17.01 27.47
N ALA A 130 -30.20 -18.10 27.18
CA ALA A 130 -30.97 -18.23 25.94
C ALA A 130 -32.31 -17.44 25.99
N ALA A 131 -32.69 -16.90 27.15
CA ALA A 131 -33.90 -16.10 27.35
C ALA A 131 -33.69 -14.57 27.14
N MET A 132 -32.46 -14.11 26.93
CA MET A 132 -32.17 -12.73 26.47
C MET A 132 -31.83 -12.65 24.97
N ALA A 133 -32.01 -13.76 24.25
CA ALA A 133 -32.36 -13.67 22.84
C ALA A 133 -33.66 -12.85 22.69
N ALA A 134 -33.74 -12.13 21.58
CA ALA A 134 -34.99 -11.82 20.90
C ALA A 134 -35.81 -10.58 21.30
N ALA A 135 -35.28 -9.62 22.07
CA ALA A 135 -36.02 -8.38 22.39
C ALA A 135 -35.58 -7.08 21.66
N GLN A 136 -34.45 -7.03 20.94
CA GLN A 136 -33.93 -5.75 20.40
C GLN A 136 -33.79 -5.64 18.87
N SER A 137 -34.28 -6.61 18.09
CA SER A 137 -34.13 -6.55 16.61
C SER A 137 -35.43 -6.69 15.82
N ILE A 138 -36.59 -6.63 16.46
CA ILE A 138 -37.90 -6.59 15.77
C ILE A 138 -38.70 -5.40 16.31
N LEU A 139 -38.57 -4.23 15.67
CA LEU A 139 -39.69 -3.44 15.11
C LEU A 139 -39.20 -2.02 14.73
N ILE A 140 -38.45 -1.92 13.63
CA ILE A 140 -38.52 -0.72 12.78
C ILE A 140 -39.83 -0.84 12.02
N LEU A 141 -40.90 -0.16 12.46
CA LEU A 141 -41.94 0.50 11.61
C LEU A 141 -43.06 1.08 12.49
N ALA A 142 -43.02 2.39 12.81
CA ALA A 142 -44.22 3.13 13.20
C ALA A 142 -44.02 4.66 13.03
N GLU A 143 -44.70 5.17 12.00
CA GLU A 143 -45.14 6.52 11.61
C GLU A 143 -44.94 7.73 12.58
N PRO A 144 -44.69 8.95 12.06
CA PRO A 144 -44.67 10.19 12.86
C PRO A 144 -46.09 10.64 13.27
N PRO A 145 -46.30 11.25 14.44
CA PRO A 145 -47.63 11.72 14.84
C PRO A 145 -48.05 13.00 14.08
N PRO A 146 -49.34 13.15 13.73
CA PRO A 146 -49.85 14.34 13.06
C PRO A 146 -50.04 15.53 14.00
N SER A 147 -49.70 16.73 13.52
CA SER A 147 -50.02 18.02 14.15
C SER A 147 -51.53 18.28 14.11
N ARG A 148 -52.15 18.71 15.22
CA ARG A 148 -53.44 19.43 15.19
C ARG A 148 -53.67 20.39 16.39
N PRO A 149 -54.60 21.36 16.25
CA PRO A 149 -54.44 22.72 16.77
C PRO A 149 -55.43 23.11 17.86
N ARG A 150 -55.10 24.14 18.66
CA ARG A 150 -55.86 25.39 18.87
C ARG A 150 -55.09 26.31 19.80
#